data_AF-A0A5J6MPG9-F1
#
_entry.id   AF-A0A5J6MPG9-F1
#
_cell.length_a   1.000
_cell.length_b   1.000
_cell.length_c   1.000
_cell.angle_alpha   90.00
_cell.angle_beta   90.00
_cell.angle_gamma   90.00
#
_symmetry.space_group_name_H-M   'P 1'
#
loop_
_entity.id
_entity.type
_entity.pdbx_description
1 polymer ?
#
loop_
_entity_poly.entity_id
_entity_poly.type
_entity_poly.pdbx_seq_one_letter_code
_entity_poly.pdbx_strand_id
1 'polypeptide(L)'
;MAKPRDPSSLPEGQSYSLLGNGGPQPNPRPAPRTPQGLLSYIEALHREANDNPPPSAPRHAPMLARTPVQTPASTSLDEAHRAENRWPVIDAGKANESTRRQSPIGNSPALFPIEANPKADGSAPSHRWSGLGAKLVKKHDQVIEEEAAREGVDPDLLRAIMYVEVSQGCYGYPPEKREWIDAHLPEPMMNLMQPALDLVLPQADSILPMNVKRSLWGGLLNDGETYSRRYVEAGRDKGVVIDQARDVFDDPRLNIRAGAILLKRIQDRLADPSIRNIVTLYNGLGQRAVTNYGAQVERAYQSREWNRPPFQGKGIPGRR
;
A
#
# COMPACT_ATOMS: atom_id res chain seq x y z
N MET A 1 -72.08 18.59 5.91
CA MET A 1 -72.57 17.24 6.25
C MET A 1 -72.20 16.31 5.11
N ALA A 2 -71.12 15.53 5.28
CA ALA A 2 -70.59 14.62 4.26
C ALA A 2 -71.03 13.18 4.56
N LYS A 3 -71.52 12.48 3.53
CA LYS A 3 -71.94 11.07 3.61
C LYS A 3 -70.73 10.13 3.78
N PRO A 4 -70.85 9.03 4.55
CA PRO A 4 -69.78 8.04 4.68
C PRO A 4 -69.71 7.15 3.43
N ARG A 5 -68.50 6.79 3.01
CA ARG A 5 -68.25 5.75 1.99
C ARG A 5 -67.92 4.42 2.66
N ASP A 6 -68.52 3.38 2.10
CA ASP A 6 -68.51 1.98 2.46
C ASP A 6 -67.16 1.29 2.09
N PRO A 7 -66.52 0.54 3.01
CA PRO A 7 -65.29 -0.19 2.73
C PRO A 7 -65.58 -1.66 2.45
N SER A 8 -66.06 -2.00 1.25
CA SER A 8 -66.24 -3.41 0.86
C SER A 8 -66.23 -3.63 -0.66
N SER A 9 -65.07 -3.47 -1.30
CA SER A 9 -64.82 -4.07 -2.61
C SER A 9 -63.31 -4.13 -2.91
N LEU A 10 -62.70 -5.29 -2.69
CA LEU A 10 -61.40 -5.66 -3.26
C LEU A 10 -61.65 -6.51 -4.51
N PRO A 11 -60.97 -6.28 -5.64
CA PRO A 11 -60.89 -7.26 -6.71
C PRO A 11 -59.76 -8.25 -6.44
N GLU A 12 -60.11 -9.54 -6.51
CA GLU A 12 -59.19 -10.67 -6.57
C GLU A 12 -58.40 -10.68 -7.89
N GLY A 13 -57.16 -11.17 -7.82
CA GLY A 13 -56.53 -11.89 -8.92
C GLY A 13 -55.53 -11.12 -9.79
N GLN A 14 -54.25 -11.12 -9.38
CA GLN A 14 -53.12 -11.19 -10.32
C GLN A 14 -51.86 -11.69 -9.58
N SER A 15 -51.55 -12.97 -9.76
CA SER A 15 -50.34 -13.61 -9.27
C SER A 15 -49.17 -13.35 -10.23
N TYR A 16 -48.18 -12.57 -9.79
CA TYR A 16 -46.88 -12.49 -10.47
C TYR A 16 -45.94 -13.53 -9.88
N SER A 17 -45.59 -14.54 -10.68
CA SER A 17 -44.52 -15.50 -10.38
C SER A 17 -43.15 -14.85 -10.64
N LEU A 18 -42.49 -14.40 -9.57
CA LEU A 18 -41.06 -14.05 -9.56
C LEU A 18 -40.27 -15.26 -9.05
N LEU A 19 -39.87 -16.15 -9.97
CA LEU A 19 -38.87 -17.17 -9.70
C LEU A 19 -37.47 -16.55 -9.85
N GLY A 20 -36.94 -16.03 -8.75
CA GLY A 20 -35.50 -15.85 -8.57
C GLY A 20 -34.95 -16.99 -7.73
N ASN A 21 -34.07 -17.81 -8.32
CA ASN A 21 -33.32 -18.86 -7.62
C ASN A 21 -32.37 -18.22 -6.59
N GLY A 22 -32.87 -17.94 -5.39
CA GLY A 22 -32.08 -17.64 -4.21
C GLY A 22 -31.59 -18.92 -3.57
N GLY A 23 -30.43 -19.43 -4.00
CA GLY A 23 -29.72 -20.44 -3.23
C GLY A 23 -29.40 -19.92 -1.82
N PRO A 24 -29.32 -20.80 -0.80
CA PRO A 24 -29.02 -20.38 0.57
C PRO A 24 -27.70 -19.61 0.61
N GLN A 25 -27.74 -18.37 1.10
CA GLN A 25 -26.51 -17.64 1.35
C GLN A 25 -25.67 -18.42 2.37
N PRO A 26 -24.35 -18.58 2.13
CA PRO A 26 -23.48 -19.23 3.09
C PRO A 26 -23.53 -18.44 4.41
N ASN A 27 -23.70 -19.17 5.51
CA ASN A 27 -23.68 -18.57 6.84
C ASN A 27 -22.38 -17.76 7.02
N PRO A 28 -22.45 -16.52 7.52
CA PRO A 28 -21.26 -15.73 7.78
C PRO A 28 -20.35 -16.50 8.75
N ARG A 29 -19.04 -16.54 8.46
CA ARG A 29 -18.07 -17.21 9.33
C ARG A 29 -18.11 -16.53 10.70
N PRO A 30 -18.15 -17.31 11.81
CA PRO A 30 -18.08 -16.72 13.13
C PRO A 30 -16.76 -15.98 13.31
N ALA A 31 -16.83 -14.78 13.89
CA ALA A 31 -15.64 -13.98 14.18
C ALA A 31 -14.70 -14.74 15.13
N PRO A 32 -13.38 -14.76 14.87
CA PRO A 32 -12.41 -15.44 15.72
C PRO A 32 -12.38 -14.82 17.12
N ARG A 33 -12.32 -15.68 18.15
CA ARG A 33 -12.30 -15.28 19.57
C ARG A 33 -10.90 -15.15 20.16
N THR A 34 -9.87 -15.48 19.38
CA THR A 34 -8.47 -15.40 19.80
C THR A 34 -7.72 -14.42 18.91
N PRO A 35 -6.68 -13.76 19.43
CA PRO A 35 -5.86 -12.86 18.62
C PRO A 35 -5.21 -13.52 17.41
N GLN A 36 -4.67 -14.74 17.55
CA GLN A 36 -4.13 -15.53 16.43
C GLN A 36 -5.22 -15.83 15.40
N GLY A 37 -6.44 -16.15 15.83
CA GLY A 37 -7.57 -16.35 14.92
C GLY A 37 -7.93 -15.07 14.15
N LEU A 38 -7.83 -13.90 14.78
CA LEU A 38 -8.08 -12.60 14.13
C LEU A 38 -7.02 -12.30 13.07
N LEU A 39 -5.75 -12.55 13.36
CA LEU A 39 -4.64 -12.42 12.39
C LEU A 39 -4.84 -13.34 11.18
N SER A 40 -5.08 -14.63 11.39
CA SER A 40 -5.34 -15.58 10.29
C SER A 40 -6.59 -15.24 9.48
N TYR A 41 -7.61 -14.68 10.14
CA TYR A 41 -8.83 -14.22 9.47
C TYR A 41 -8.56 -13.00 8.57
N ILE A 42 -7.78 -12.03 9.05
CA ILE A 42 -7.37 -10.85 8.28
C ILE A 42 -6.50 -11.25 7.07
N GLU A 43 -5.52 -12.12 7.27
CA GLU A 43 -4.67 -12.64 6.18
C GLU A 43 -5.50 -13.38 5.12
N ALA A 44 -6.52 -14.14 5.55
CA ALA A 44 -7.44 -14.82 4.63
C ALA A 44 -8.28 -13.82 3.83
N LEU A 45 -8.80 -12.75 4.45
CA LEU A 45 -9.55 -11.70 3.75
C LEU A 45 -8.69 -10.96 2.72
N HIS A 46 -7.43 -10.67 3.04
CA HIS A 46 -6.48 -10.07 2.10
C HIS A 46 -6.20 -10.99 0.90
N ARG A 47 -6.07 -12.29 1.12
CA ARG A 47 -5.86 -13.27 0.05
C ARG A 47 -7.10 -13.39 -0.84
N GLU A 48 -8.28 -13.49 -0.22
CA GLU A 48 -9.58 -13.60 -0.91
C GLU A 48 -9.91 -12.36 -1.75
N ALA A 49 -9.63 -11.15 -1.24
CA ALA A 49 -9.81 -9.91 -1.99
C ALA A 49 -8.89 -9.79 -3.21
N ASN A 50 -7.70 -10.40 -3.15
CA ASN A 50 -6.77 -10.47 -4.29
C ASN A 50 -7.17 -11.55 -5.30
N ASP A 51 -7.73 -12.65 -4.84
CA ASP A 51 -8.10 -13.79 -5.69
C ASP A 51 -9.47 -13.60 -6.39
N ASN A 52 -10.40 -12.84 -5.80
CA ASN A 52 -11.76 -12.65 -6.30
C ASN A 52 -12.24 -11.18 -6.25
N PRO A 53 -11.80 -10.30 -7.18
CA PRO A 53 -12.31 -8.94 -7.26
C PRO A 53 -13.79 -8.89 -7.73
N PRO A 54 -14.60 -7.92 -7.27
CA PRO A 54 -15.98 -7.75 -7.71
C PRO A 54 -16.08 -7.41 -9.21
N PRO A 55 -17.23 -7.66 -9.86
CA PRO A 55 -17.42 -7.39 -11.28
C PRO A 55 -17.29 -5.90 -11.61
N SER A 56 -16.57 -5.62 -12.70
CA SER A 56 -16.09 -4.29 -13.08
C SER A 56 -17.20 -3.30 -13.45
N ALA A 57 -17.04 -2.04 -13.05
CA ALA A 57 -17.80 -0.89 -13.56
C ALA A 57 -17.26 -0.42 -14.94
N PRO A 58 -18.05 0.29 -15.77
CA PRO A 58 -17.67 0.64 -17.14
C PRO A 58 -16.45 1.58 -17.24
N ARG A 59 -15.63 1.35 -18.27
CA ARG A 59 -14.34 2.01 -18.53
C ARG A 59 -14.52 3.50 -18.89
N HIS A 60 -13.68 4.37 -18.32
CA HIS A 60 -13.53 5.76 -18.75
C HIS A 60 -12.46 5.91 -19.85
N ALA A 61 -12.63 6.95 -20.68
CA ALA A 61 -11.83 7.29 -21.87
C ALA A 61 -10.34 7.61 -21.55
N PRO A 62 -9.42 7.50 -22.54
CA PRO A 62 -7.99 7.68 -22.32
C PRO A 62 -7.65 9.16 -22.05
N MET A 63 -6.98 9.44 -20.93
CA MET A 63 -6.34 10.73 -20.68
C MET A 63 -5.02 10.82 -21.44
N LEU A 64 -4.77 12.00 -22.00
CA LEU A 64 -3.59 12.37 -22.77
C LEU A 64 -2.29 12.10 -21.96
N ALA A 65 -1.37 11.35 -22.56
CA ALA A 65 -0.06 11.07 -22.02
C ALA A 65 0.73 12.38 -21.84
N ARG A 66 1.19 12.65 -20.62
CA ARG A 66 2.24 13.67 -20.39
C ARG A 66 3.59 13.10 -20.81
N THR A 67 4.42 13.96 -21.36
CA THR A 67 5.80 13.68 -21.75
C THR A 67 6.57 13.09 -20.55
N PRO A 68 7.31 11.98 -20.71
CA PRO A 68 8.09 11.41 -19.62
C PRO A 68 9.08 12.43 -19.07
N VAL A 69 9.07 12.63 -17.76
CA VAL A 69 10.11 13.38 -17.05
C VAL A 69 11.42 12.63 -17.26
N GLN A 70 12.42 13.29 -17.82
CA GLN A 70 13.76 12.71 -17.95
C GLN A 70 14.38 12.60 -16.55
N THR A 71 14.46 11.37 -16.05
CA THR A 71 15.17 11.04 -14.81
C THR A 71 16.65 11.35 -14.97
N PRO A 72 17.35 11.91 -13.95
CA PRO A 72 18.80 12.08 -13.99
C PRO A 72 19.49 10.75 -14.30
N ALA A 73 20.53 10.82 -15.12
CA ALA A 73 21.21 9.68 -15.72
C ALA A 73 21.57 8.62 -14.68
N SER A 74 21.11 7.40 -14.93
CA SER A 74 21.63 6.19 -14.31
C SER A 74 23.15 6.18 -14.46
N THR A 75 23.88 5.68 -13.47
CA THR A 75 25.33 5.48 -13.58
C THR A 75 25.66 4.81 -14.91
N SER A 76 26.63 5.35 -15.66
CA SER A 76 26.93 4.94 -17.05
C SER A 76 27.24 3.44 -17.19
N LEU A 77 27.68 2.79 -16.12
CA LEU A 77 27.92 1.35 -16.07
C LEU A 77 26.64 0.52 -16.21
N ASP A 78 25.53 0.98 -15.62
CA ASP A 78 24.26 0.25 -15.62
C ASP A 78 23.56 0.36 -16.97
N GLU A 79 23.65 1.53 -17.63
CA GLU A 79 23.14 1.71 -18.99
C GLU A 79 23.90 0.89 -20.02
N ALA A 80 25.24 0.83 -19.93
CA ALA A 80 26.05 0.00 -20.81
C ALA A 80 25.73 -1.49 -20.64
N HIS A 81 25.58 -1.98 -19.40
CA HIS A 81 25.19 -3.37 -19.15
C HIS A 81 23.77 -3.71 -19.59
N ARG A 82 22.84 -2.75 -19.45
CA ARG A 82 21.46 -2.90 -19.95
C ARG A 82 21.43 -2.92 -21.48
N ALA A 83 22.22 -2.07 -22.14
CA ALA A 83 22.35 -2.03 -23.59
C ALA A 83 22.99 -3.30 -24.18
N GLU A 84 23.90 -3.93 -23.43
CA GLU A 84 24.54 -5.19 -23.85
C GLU A 84 23.73 -6.45 -23.51
N ASN A 85 22.53 -6.31 -22.94
CA ASN A 85 21.60 -7.43 -22.67
C ASN A 85 22.20 -8.58 -21.85
N ARG A 86 23.18 -8.30 -20.99
CA ARG A 86 23.95 -9.33 -20.25
C ARG A 86 23.29 -9.80 -18.95
N TRP A 87 22.23 -9.15 -18.52
CA TRP A 87 21.58 -9.53 -17.26
C TRP A 87 20.79 -10.82 -17.45
N PRO A 88 20.91 -11.80 -16.53
CA PRO A 88 20.14 -13.02 -16.63
C PRO A 88 18.65 -12.68 -16.56
N VAL A 89 17.88 -13.15 -17.55
CA VAL A 89 16.43 -13.09 -17.50
C VAL A 89 15.97 -14.14 -16.50
N ILE A 90 15.37 -13.70 -15.41
CA ILE A 90 14.87 -14.58 -14.36
C ILE A 90 13.36 -14.66 -14.52
N ASP A 91 12.86 -15.75 -15.10
CA ASP A 91 11.43 -15.99 -15.20
C ASP A 91 10.79 -16.09 -13.82
N ALA A 92 9.48 -15.90 -13.76
CA ALA A 92 8.76 -15.88 -12.50
C ALA A 92 8.33 -17.28 -11.99
N GLY A 93 8.93 -18.35 -12.52
CA GLY A 93 8.67 -19.73 -12.14
C GLY A 93 8.98 -20.01 -10.67
N LYS A 94 8.30 -21.01 -10.10
CA LYS A 94 8.46 -21.38 -8.68
C LYS A 94 9.93 -21.70 -8.32
N ALA A 95 10.68 -22.27 -9.26
CA ALA A 95 12.12 -22.55 -9.08
C ALA A 95 12.97 -21.27 -8.93
N ASN A 96 12.50 -20.15 -9.46
CA ASN A 96 13.21 -18.87 -9.53
C ASN A 96 12.71 -17.82 -8.53
N GLU A 97 11.65 -18.11 -7.77
CA GLU A 97 11.02 -17.15 -6.86
C GLU A 97 12.01 -16.62 -5.81
N SER A 98 12.85 -17.48 -5.24
CA SER A 98 13.88 -17.07 -4.28
C SER A 98 14.87 -16.09 -4.92
N THR A 99 15.37 -16.39 -6.11
CA THR A 99 16.33 -15.53 -6.83
C THR A 99 15.72 -14.18 -7.21
N ARG A 100 14.46 -14.16 -7.64
CA ARG A 100 13.73 -12.90 -7.91
C ARG A 100 13.58 -12.03 -6.67
N ARG A 101 13.31 -12.63 -5.51
CA ARG A 101 13.25 -11.92 -4.24
C ARG A 101 14.61 -11.38 -3.82
N GLN A 102 15.66 -12.19 -3.92
CA GLN A 102 16.98 -11.82 -3.43
C GLN A 102 17.70 -10.81 -4.31
N SER A 103 17.44 -10.78 -5.62
CA SER A 103 18.20 -9.92 -6.53
C SER A 103 18.03 -8.41 -6.26
N PRO A 104 16.82 -7.86 -6.06
CA PRO A 104 16.65 -6.47 -5.62
C PRO A 104 17.22 -6.22 -4.22
N ILE A 105 17.14 -7.19 -3.31
CA ILE A 105 17.63 -7.06 -1.93
C ILE A 105 19.16 -7.02 -1.90
N GLY A 106 19.84 -7.91 -2.64
CA GLY A 106 21.30 -8.00 -2.71
C GLY A 106 21.93 -7.17 -3.82
N ASN A 107 21.14 -6.36 -4.52
CA ASN A 107 21.55 -5.61 -5.70
C ASN A 107 22.28 -6.46 -6.76
N SER A 108 21.90 -7.72 -6.97
CA SER A 108 22.51 -8.56 -8.01
C SER A 108 21.86 -8.35 -9.39
N PRO A 109 22.60 -8.44 -10.51
CA PRO A 109 22.03 -8.28 -11.86
C PRO A 109 20.92 -9.28 -12.18
N ALA A 110 19.78 -8.81 -12.68
CA ALA A 110 18.67 -9.65 -13.14
C ALA A 110 17.66 -8.85 -13.97
N LEU A 111 17.04 -9.49 -14.95
CA LEU A 111 15.89 -8.92 -15.67
C LEU A 111 14.61 -9.68 -15.32
N PHE A 112 13.57 -8.95 -14.92
CA PHE A 112 12.27 -9.48 -14.56
C PHE A 112 11.23 -9.11 -15.61
N PRO A 113 10.69 -10.09 -16.36
CA PRO A 113 9.43 -9.89 -17.07
C PRO A 113 8.27 -9.84 -16.05
N ILE A 114 7.31 -8.96 -16.31
CA ILE A 114 6.03 -8.87 -15.61
C ILE A 114 4.91 -8.94 -16.64
N GLU A 115 4.02 -9.90 -16.46
CA GLU A 115 2.88 -10.11 -17.35
C GLU A 115 1.77 -9.10 -17.08
N ALA A 116 1.08 -8.67 -18.13
CA ALA A 116 -0.11 -7.85 -17.99
C ALA A 116 -1.23 -8.64 -17.30
N ASN A 117 -1.96 -7.99 -16.39
CA ASN A 117 -3.16 -8.55 -15.77
C ASN A 117 -4.36 -7.64 -16.03
N PRO A 118 -5.25 -7.99 -16.99
CA PRO A 118 -6.41 -7.16 -17.31
C PRO A 118 -7.46 -7.10 -16.20
N LYS A 119 -7.39 -8.00 -15.20
CA LYS A 119 -8.29 -7.98 -14.03
C LYS A 119 -7.82 -7.02 -12.95
N ALA A 120 -6.56 -6.55 -13.00
CA ALA A 120 -6.03 -5.58 -12.06
C ALA A 120 -6.52 -4.17 -12.44
N ASP A 121 -7.63 -3.74 -11.84
CA ASP A 121 -8.32 -2.49 -12.21
C ASP A 121 -7.94 -1.29 -11.34
N GLY A 122 -7.21 -1.53 -10.24
CA GLY A 122 -6.77 -0.49 -9.32
C GLY A 122 -7.92 0.16 -8.55
N SER A 123 -9.06 -0.53 -8.39
CA SER A 123 -10.15 -0.09 -7.54
C SER A 123 -9.69 0.05 -6.08
N ALA A 124 -10.12 1.12 -5.42
CA ALA A 124 -9.86 1.36 -4.01
C ALA A 124 -10.73 0.44 -3.16
N PRO A 125 -10.20 -0.23 -2.11
CA PRO A 125 -11.06 -0.90 -1.15
C PRO A 125 -11.93 0.13 -0.43
N SER A 126 -13.14 -0.27 -0.05
CA SER A 126 -14.13 0.62 0.61
C SER A 126 -13.68 1.14 1.97
N HIS A 127 -12.77 0.44 2.64
CA HIS A 127 -12.21 0.83 3.94
C HIS A 127 -11.01 1.79 3.84
N ARG A 128 -10.66 2.28 2.63
CA ARG A 128 -9.51 3.19 2.45
C ARG A 128 -9.72 4.52 3.18
N TRP A 129 -8.77 4.92 4.02
CA TRP A 129 -8.73 6.21 4.71
C TRP A 129 -7.82 7.20 3.96
N SER A 130 -8.32 7.77 2.85
CA SER A 130 -7.56 8.69 2.00
C SER A 130 -6.97 9.90 2.75
N GLY A 131 -7.70 10.43 3.75
CA GLY A 131 -7.24 11.58 4.52
C GLY A 131 -5.97 11.30 5.35
N LEU A 132 -5.82 10.08 5.87
CA LEU A 132 -4.64 9.69 6.63
C LEU A 132 -3.40 9.57 5.73
N GLY A 133 -3.55 8.95 4.55
CA GLY A 133 -2.47 8.84 3.56
C GLY A 133 -1.99 10.20 3.08
N ALA A 134 -2.92 11.08 2.69
CA ALA A 134 -2.60 12.44 2.26
C ALA A 134 -1.88 13.25 3.36
N LYS A 135 -2.34 13.15 4.61
CA LYS A 135 -1.70 13.82 5.76
C LYS A 135 -0.26 13.34 5.98
N LEU A 136 0.00 12.04 5.87
CA LEU A 136 1.33 11.46 6.06
C LEU A 136 2.28 11.78 4.92
N VAL A 137 1.81 11.73 3.66
CA VAL A 137 2.59 12.21 2.52
C VAL A 137 3.00 13.67 2.73
N LYS A 138 2.06 14.55 3.10
CA LYS A 138 2.38 15.96 3.38
C LYS A 138 3.36 16.14 4.55
N LYS A 139 3.22 15.33 5.61
CA LYS A 139 4.13 15.35 6.77
C LYS A 139 5.57 15.03 6.38
N HIS A 140 5.76 14.11 5.44
CA HIS A 140 7.07 13.59 5.05
C HIS A 140 7.55 14.10 3.69
N ASP A 141 6.89 15.10 3.10
CA ASP A 141 7.12 15.55 1.73
C ASP A 141 8.58 15.94 1.44
N GLN A 142 9.19 16.70 2.34
CA GLN A 142 10.61 17.07 2.23
C GLN A 142 11.53 15.84 2.24
N VAL A 143 11.27 14.87 3.12
CA VAL A 143 12.06 13.65 3.22
C VAL A 143 11.89 12.78 1.97
N ILE A 144 10.67 12.73 1.43
CA ILE A 144 10.38 12.05 0.17
C ILE A 144 11.22 12.66 -0.96
N GLU A 145 11.21 13.99 -1.11
CA GLU A 145 12.01 14.69 -2.13
C GLU A 145 13.51 14.42 -1.97
N GLU A 146 14.04 14.53 -0.74
CA GLU A 146 15.46 14.31 -0.46
C GLU A 146 15.92 12.89 -0.80
N GLU A 147 15.17 11.87 -0.35
CA GLU A 147 15.54 10.47 -0.57
C GLU A 147 15.24 10.01 -2.01
N ALA A 148 14.20 10.55 -2.65
CA ALA A 148 13.95 10.35 -4.08
C ALA A 148 15.11 10.86 -4.93
N ALA A 149 15.53 12.11 -4.68
CA ALA A 149 16.62 12.73 -5.40
C ALA A 149 17.94 11.99 -5.18
N ARG A 150 18.20 11.53 -3.94
CA ARG A 150 19.39 10.74 -3.59
C ARG A 150 19.49 9.45 -4.40
N GLU A 151 18.39 8.71 -4.51
CA GLU A 151 18.36 7.38 -5.14
C GLU A 151 17.98 7.42 -6.64
N GLY A 152 17.70 8.62 -7.19
CA GLY A 152 17.28 8.78 -8.59
C GLY A 152 15.90 8.18 -8.89
N VAL A 153 15.00 8.21 -7.91
CA VAL A 153 13.61 7.73 -8.03
C VAL A 153 12.67 8.93 -8.19
N ASP A 154 11.55 8.75 -8.90
CA ASP A 154 10.51 9.76 -8.98
C ASP A 154 9.86 9.99 -7.59
N PRO A 155 9.90 11.21 -7.02
CA PRO A 155 9.28 11.49 -5.72
C PRO A 155 7.76 11.27 -5.74
N ASP A 156 7.07 11.49 -6.87
CA ASP A 156 5.62 11.24 -6.96
C ASP A 156 5.29 9.74 -6.87
N LEU A 157 6.21 8.86 -7.29
CA LEU A 157 6.05 7.42 -7.10
C LEU A 157 6.13 7.05 -5.61
N LEU A 158 7.09 7.62 -4.88
CA LEU A 158 7.18 7.45 -3.42
C LEU A 158 5.91 7.97 -2.73
N ARG A 159 5.42 9.16 -3.10
CA ARG A 159 4.16 9.70 -2.57
C ARG A 159 2.97 8.79 -2.83
N ALA A 160 2.87 8.23 -4.04
CA ALA A 160 1.78 7.34 -4.42
C ALA A 160 1.77 6.04 -3.59
N ILE A 161 2.94 5.42 -3.43
CA ILE A 161 3.09 4.20 -2.61
C ILE A 161 2.77 4.51 -1.16
N MET A 162 3.40 5.54 -0.59
CA MET A 162 3.15 5.97 0.80
C MET A 162 1.65 6.24 1.03
N TYR A 163 1.01 6.96 0.11
CA TYR A 163 -0.42 7.24 0.20
C TYR A 163 -1.23 5.95 0.24
N VAL A 164 -1.01 5.00 -0.68
CA VAL A 164 -1.78 3.75 -0.73
C VAL A 164 -1.53 2.90 0.52
N GLU A 165 -0.27 2.72 0.93
CA GLU A 165 0.12 1.95 2.12
C GLU A 165 -0.59 2.49 3.38
N VAL A 166 -0.43 3.80 3.62
CA VAL A 166 -0.99 4.44 4.80
C VAL A 166 -2.51 4.51 4.76
N SER A 167 -3.10 4.64 3.56
CA SER A 167 -4.56 4.74 3.42
C SER A 167 -5.28 3.40 3.51
N GLN A 168 -4.63 2.26 3.32
CA GLN A 168 -5.30 0.96 3.32
C GLN A 168 -5.24 0.19 4.63
N GLY A 169 -4.33 0.53 5.55
CA GLY A 169 -4.16 -0.31 6.71
C GLY A 169 -3.44 0.36 7.86
N CYS A 170 -3.93 0.05 9.06
CA CYS A 170 -3.47 0.47 10.37
C CYS A 170 -2.37 -0.43 10.96
N TYR A 171 -1.73 -1.27 10.14
CA TYR A 171 -0.85 -2.33 10.62
C TYR A 171 0.60 -1.83 10.67
N GLY A 172 1.16 -1.73 11.88
CA GLY A 172 2.54 -1.26 12.11
C GLY A 172 2.63 0.25 12.38
N TYR A 173 2.09 0.70 13.51
CA TYR A 173 2.22 2.06 13.99
C TYR A 173 3.45 2.25 14.89
N PRO A 174 4.31 3.26 14.64
CA PRO A 174 5.27 3.72 15.63
C PRO A 174 4.57 4.46 16.79
N PRO A 175 5.18 4.50 18.00
CA PRO A 175 4.59 5.05 19.23
C PRO A 175 4.20 6.53 19.15
N GLU A 176 4.85 7.31 18.28
CA GLU A 176 4.55 8.72 18.00
C GLU A 176 3.20 8.95 17.28
N LYS A 177 2.51 7.86 16.89
CA LYS A 177 1.10 7.92 16.47
C LYS A 177 0.11 7.73 17.61
N ARG A 178 0.53 7.38 18.84
CA ARG A 178 -0.35 7.43 20.02
C ARG A 178 -0.97 8.83 20.12
N GLU A 179 -0.18 9.88 19.95
CA GLU A 179 -0.70 11.26 19.91
C GLU A 179 -1.68 11.56 18.77
N TRP A 180 -1.46 11.04 17.55
CA TRP A 180 -2.40 11.27 16.44
C TRP A 180 -3.70 10.50 16.65
N ILE A 181 -3.57 9.26 17.06
CA ILE A 181 -4.65 8.34 17.36
C ILE A 181 -5.49 8.90 18.52
N ASP A 182 -4.85 9.32 19.61
CA ASP A 182 -5.48 9.96 20.77
C ASP A 182 -6.16 11.28 20.37
N ALA A 183 -5.59 12.02 19.41
CA ALA A 183 -6.16 13.29 18.94
C ALA A 183 -7.30 13.14 17.91
N HIS A 184 -7.49 11.97 17.29
CA HIS A 184 -8.41 11.83 16.13
C HIS A 184 -9.35 10.61 16.19
N LEU A 185 -9.07 9.61 17.02
CA LEU A 185 -10.01 8.53 17.31
C LEU A 185 -10.76 8.85 18.61
N PRO A 186 -12.09 8.68 18.64
CA PRO A 186 -12.84 8.80 19.89
C PRO A 186 -12.24 7.85 20.94
N GLU A 187 -12.01 8.35 22.14
CA GLU A 187 -11.46 7.57 23.26
C GLU A 187 -12.11 6.17 23.45
N PRO A 188 -13.45 6.00 23.29
CA PRO A 188 -14.07 4.67 23.38
C PRO A 188 -13.59 3.69 22.32
N MET A 189 -13.29 4.16 21.11
CA MET A 189 -12.76 3.34 20.03
C MET A 189 -11.30 2.97 20.32
N MET A 190 -10.55 3.85 20.99
CA MET A 190 -9.18 3.57 21.39
C MET A 190 -9.06 2.56 22.50
N ASN A 191 -9.86 2.70 23.55
CA ASN A 191 -9.91 1.71 24.62
C ASN A 191 -10.29 0.32 24.09
N LEU A 192 -11.10 0.24 23.03
CA LEU A 192 -11.45 -1.01 22.36
C LEU A 192 -10.30 -1.59 21.53
N MET A 193 -9.53 -0.75 20.84
CA MET A 193 -8.47 -1.20 19.92
C MET A 193 -7.12 -1.40 20.59
N GLN A 194 -6.86 -0.76 21.73
CA GLN A 194 -5.54 -0.74 22.38
C GLN A 194 -4.96 -2.14 22.65
N PRO A 195 -5.70 -3.11 23.23
CA PRO A 195 -5.13 -4.44 23.49
C PRO A 195 -4.76 -5.19 22.20
N ALA A 196 -5.51 -4.96 21.12
CA ALA A 196 -5.20 -5.54 19.82
C ALA A 196 -3.96 -4.88 19.20
N LEU A 197 -3.81 -3.56 19.34
CA LEU A 197 -2.63 -2.84 18.88
C LEU A 197 -1.37 -3.28 19.64
N ASP A 198 -1.41 -3.31 20.98
CA ASP A 198 -0.26 -3.72 21.80
C ASP A 198 0.21 -5.15 21.50
N LEU A 199 -0.71 -6.01 21.07
CA LEU A 199 -0.40 -7.38 20.69
C LEU A 199 0.17 -7.50 19.26
N VAL A 200 -0.35 -6.72 18.33
CA VAL A 200 0.01 -6.81 16.90
C VAL A 200 1.28 -6.00 16.58
N LEU A 201 1.49 -4.85 17.22
CA LEU A 201 2.59 -3.94 16.89
C LEU A 201 3.99 -4.56 17.07
N PRO A 202 4.30 -5.29 18.16
CA PRO A 202 5.61 -5.95 18.31
C PRO A 202 5.86 -7.05 17.26
N GLN A 203 4.78 -7.55 16.65
CA GLN A 203 4.82 -8.63 15.64
C GLN A 203 4.80 -8.10 14.21
N ALA A 204 4.59 -6.79 14.01
CA ALA A 204 4.57 -6.20 12.68
C ALA A 204 5.96 -6.32 12.04
N ASP A 205 6.07 -7.17 11.01
CA ASP A 205 7.29 -7.32 10.23
C ASP A 205 7.52 -6.10 9.33
N SER A 206 6.56 -5.19 9.15
CA SER A 206 6.70 -3.99 8.33
C SER A 206 6.20 -2.75 9.07
N ILE A 207 6.76 -1.59 8.71
CA ILE A 207 6.38 -0.31 9.31
C ILE A 207 6.10 0.75 8.26
N LEU A 208 5.13 1.60 8.57
CA LEU A 208 4.85 2.85 7.86
C LEU A 208 6.06 3.80 7.87
N PRO A 209 6.13 4.74 6.92
CA PRO A 209 5.11 5.06 5.93
C PRO A 209 5.14 4.26 4.62
N MET A 210 6.21 3.53 4.34
CA MET A 210 6.40 2.77 3.10
C MET A 210 6.12 1.26 3.24
N ASN A 211 5.87 0.76 4.45
CA ASN A 211 5.56 -0.65 4.70
C ASN A 211 6.70 -1.64 4.30
N VAL A 212 7.96 -1.20 4.40
CA VAL A 212 9.14 -2.05 4.13
C VAL A 212 9.35 -3.06 5.26
N LYS A 213 9.44 -4.35 4.92
CA LYS A 213 9.59 -5.46 5.88
C LYS A 213 10.97 -5.52 6.52
N ARG A 214 11.07 -5.86 7.82
CA ARG A 214 12.29 -5.94 8.66
C ARG A 214 13.35 -6.80 8.03
N SER A 215 12.92 -7.96 7.56
CA SER A 215 13.76 -8.94 6.87
C SER A 215 14.45 -8.40 5.62
N LEU A 216 14.00 -7.28 5.04
CA LEU A 216 14.59 -6.69 3.84
C LEU A 216 15.64 -5.62 4.15
N TRP A 217 15.62 -5.01 5.34
CA TRP A 217 16.41 -3.80 5.61
C TRP A 217 17.91 -4.04 5.58
N GLY A 218 18.39 -5.16 6.12
CA GLY A 218 19.82 -5.48 6.14
C GLY A 218 20.44 -5.63 4.75
N GLY A 219 19.65 -5.87 3.70
CA GLY A 219 20.14 -5.84 2.31
C GLY A 219 19.99 -4.48 1.62
N LEU A 220 19.12 -3.61 2.13
CA LEU A 220 18.82 -2.32 1.52
C LEU A 220 19.71 -1.20 2.07
N LEU A 221 19.89 -1.15 3.38
CA LEU A 221 20.77 -0.19 4.03
C LEU A 221 22.14 -0.87 4.22
N ASN A 222 23.19 -0.30 3.63
CA ASN A 222 24.52 -0.89 3.73
C ASN A 222 25.01 -0.90 5.19
N ASP A 223 25.51 -2.05 5.64
CA ASP A 223 26.29 -2.22 6.87
C ASP A 223 27.59 -1.41 6.74
N GLY A 224 27.58 -0.13 7.11
CA GLY A 224 28.74 0.75 7.00
C GLY A 224 28.40 2.22 6.86
N GLU A 225 27.19 2.55 6.39
CA GLU A 225 26.65 3.88 6.67
C GLU A 225 26.30 3.91 8.15
N THR A 226 27.16 4.53 8.95
CA THR A 226 26.86 4.77 10.36
C THR A 226 25.70 5.76 10.40
N TYR A 227 24.49 5.25 10.56
CA TYR A 227 23.31 6.06 10.84
C TYR A 227 23.43 6.59 12.26
N SER A 228 24.32 7.55 12.46
CA SER A 228 24.45 8.25 13.73
C SER A 228 23.27 9.20 13.86
N ARG A 229 22.24 8.78 14.57
CA ARG A 229 21.29 9.73 15.14
C ARG A 229 22.09 10.54 16.15
N ARG A 230 22.43 11.79 15.83
CA ARG A 230 23.02 12.73 16.81
C ARG A 230 22.00 12.95 17.92
N TYR A 231 22.04 12.11 18.95
CA TYR A 231 21.42 12.42 20.22
C TYR A 231 22.36 13.35 20.97
N VAL A 232 22.00 14.63 21.02
CA VAL A 232 22.65 15.59 21.89
C VAL A 232 22.01 15.47 23.27
N GLU A 233 22.45 14.50 24.06
CA GLU A 233 22.09 14.41 25.47
C GLU A 233 23.15 15.15 26.30
N ALA A 234 22.75 16.22 26.98
CA ALA A 234 23.62 17.05 27.83
C ALA A 234 24.86 17.64 27.12
N GLY A 235 24.73 18.02 25.83
CA GLY A 235 25.78 18.75 25.10
C GLY A 235 27.00 17.91 24.69
N ARG A 236 26.94 16.58 24.78
CA ARG A 236 27.98 15.69 24.25
C ARG A 236 27.45 14.94 23.04
N ASP A 237 28.16 15.04 21.93
CA ASP A 237 27.87 14.24 20.73
C ASP A 237 28.30 12.79 21.01
N LYS A 238 27.37 11.99 21.51
CA LYS A 238 27.55 10.54 21.60
C LYS A 238 26.92 9.98 20.33
N GLY A 239 27.74 9.77 19.30
CA GLY A 239 27.28 9.05 18.11
C GLY A 239 26.65 7.72 18.54
N VAL A 240 25.34 7.57 18.33
CA VAL A 240 24.67 6.29 18.52
C VAL A 240 24.95 5.47 17.28
N VAL A 241 25.61 4.33 17.44
CA VAL A 241 25.63 3.32 16.40
C VAL A 241 24.23 2.70 16.40
N ILE A 242 23.47 2.89 15.32
CA ILE A 242 22.23 2.16 15.10
C ILE A 242 22.63 0.72 14.71
N ASP A 243 23.00 -0.07 15.71
CA ASP A 243 23.38 -1.49 15.53
C ASP A 243 22.16 -2.41 15.51
N GLN A 244 20.97 -1.90 15.86
CA GLN A 244 19.77 -2.71 15.92
C GLN A 244 18.76 -2.26 14.88
N ALA A 245 18.33 -3.22 14.04
CA ALA A 245 17.23 -3.05 13.09
C ALA A 245 15.97 -2.47 13.77
N ARG A 246 15.80 -2.63 15.09
CA ARG A 246 14.71 -2.01 15.85
C ARG A 246 14.77 -0.47 15.84
N ASP A 247 15.95 0.14 15.91
CA ASP A 247 16.07 1.60 16.02
C ASP A 247 15.93 2.24 14.62
N VAL A 248 16.28 1.48 13.58
CA VAL A 248 15.92 1.77 12.18
C VAL A 248 14.41 1.72 11.95
N PHE A 249 13.74 0.79 12.66
CA PHE A 249 12.29 0.59 12.55
C PHE A 249 11.50 1.83 12.95
N ASP A 250 11.94 2.58 13.95
CA ASP A 250 11.20 3.74 14.47
C ASP A 250 11.51 5.06 13.73
N ASP A 251 12.38 5.05 12.71
CA ASP A 251 12.69 6.25 11.94
C ASP A 251 11.97 6.29 10.58
N PRO A 252 10.95 7.15 10.41
CA PRO A 252 10.23 7.26 9.13
C PRO A 252 11.15 7.67 7.98
N ARG A 253 12.25 8.40 8.23
CA ARG A 253 13.21 8.77 7.19
C ARG A 253 13.95 7.54 6.66
N LEU A 254 14.40 6.66 7.55
CA LEU A 254 15.08 5.43 7.12
C LEU A 254 14.13 4.50 6.38
N ASN A 255 12.85 4.44 6.77
CA ASN A 255 11.83 3.68 6.05
C ASN A 255 11.56 4.21 4.64
N ILE A 256 11.48 5.54 4.49
CA ILE A 256 11.37 6.19 3.18
C ILE A 256 12.59 5.90 2.31
N ARG A 257 13.79 6.02 2.88
CA ARG A 257 15.05 5.72 2.19
C ARG A 257 15.13 4.27 1.74
N ALA A 258 14.84 3.31 2.62
CA ALA A 258 14.81 1.90 2.27
C ALA A 258 13.80 1.62 1.13
N GLY A 259 12.63 2.29 1.18
CA GLY A 259 11.65 2.24 0.10
C GLY A 259 12.20 2.77 -1.22
N ALA A 260 12.89 3.92 -1.21
CA ALA A 260 13.51 4.52 -2.40
C ALA A 260 14.60 3.61 -3.00
N ILE A 261 15.50 3.08 -2.17
CA ILE A 261 16.55 2.13 -2.61
C ILE A 261 15.92 0.90 -3.27
N LEU A 262 14.91 0.31 -2.62
CA LEU A 262 14.23 -0.87 -3.16
C LEU A 262 13.57 -0.57 -4.51
N LEU A 263 12.90 0.57 -4.64
CA LEU A 263 12.27 0.98 -5.90
C LEU A 263 13.27 1.20 -7.02
N LYS A 264 14.39 1.87 -6.75
CA LYS A 264 15.47 2.05 -7.72
C LYS A 264 15.97 0.69 -8.21
N ARG A 265 16.26 -0.22 -7.28
CA ARG A 265 16.74 -1.56 -7.61
C ARG A 265 15.72 -2.38 -8.40
N ILE A 266 14.42 -2.23 -8.13
CA ILE A 266 13.35 -2.83 -8.92
C ILE A 266 13.30 -2.23 -10.33
N GLN A 267 13.29 -0.89 -10.44
CA GLN A 267 13.27 -0.15 -11.70
C GLN A 267 14.40 -0.61 -12.62
N ASP A 268 15.59 -0.77 -12.08
CA ASP A 268 16.75 -1.16 -12.87
C ASP A 268 16.67 -2.57 -13.43
N ARG A 269 15.89 -3.45 -12.78
CA ARG A 269 15.74 -4.88 -13.09
C ARG A 269 14.48 -5.21 -13.88
N LEU A 270 13.69 -4.23 -14.27
CA LEU A 270 12.51 -4.45 -15.09
C LEU A 270 12.84 -4.29 -16.57
N ALA A 271 12.36 -5.23 -17.39
CA ALA A 271 12.43 -5.08 -18.84
C ALA A 271 11.55 -3.91 -19.35
N ASP A 272 10.43 -3.66 -18.66
CA ASP A 272 9.52 -2.54 -18.89
C ASP A 272 9.17 -1.89 -17.53
N PRO A 273 9.89 -0.83 -17.12
CA PRO A 273 9.74 -0.20 -15.81
C PRO A 273 8.54 0.77 -15.77
N SER A 274 7.35 0.31 -16.15
CA SER A 274 6.11 1.06 -15.92
C SER A 274 5.80 1.16 -14.41
N ILE A 275 5.12 2.22 -13.98
CA ILE A 275 4.71 2.42 -12.57
C ILE A 275 4.03 1.17 -12.01
N ARG A 276 3.10 0.62 -12.78
CA ARG A 276 2.35 -0.59 -12.46
C ARG A 276 3.24 -1.83 -12.25
N ASN A 277 4.26 -2.03 -13.10
CA ASN A 277 5.20 -3.16 -12.98
C ASN A 277 6.15 -2.98 -11.79
N ILE A 278 6.69 -1.77 -11.60
CA ILE A 278 7.56 -1.42 -10.47
C ILE A 278 6.84 -1.74 -9.16
N VAL A 279 5.62 -1.23 -9.02
CA VAL A 279 4.89 -1.32 -7.76
C VAL A 279 4.32 -2.72 -7.51
N THR A 280 4.06 -3.47 -8.58
CA THR A 280 3.74 -4.91 -8.48
C THR A 280 4.87 -5.67 -7.79
N LEU A 281 6.12 -5.44 -8.19
CA LEU A 281 7.28 -6.06 -7.54
C LEU A 281 7.56 -5.49 -6.15
N TYR A 282 7.28 -4.20 -5.93
CA TYR A 282 7.39 -3.60 -4.60
C TYR A 282 6.50 -4.31 -3.58
N ASN A 283 5.25 -4.58 -3.94
CA ASN A 283 4.29 -5.31 -3.11
C ASN A 283 4.68 -6.79 -2.90
N GLY A 284 5.34 -7.39 -3.89
CA GLY A 284 5.90 -8.73 -3.77
C GLY A 284 6.98 -8.99 -4.82
N LEU A 285 8.23 -9.13 -4.37
CA LEU A 285 9.37 -9.29 -5.27
C LEU A 285 9.33 -10.58 -6.13
N GLY A 286 8.46 -11.54 -5.77
CA GLY A 286 8.21 -12.76 -6.53
C GLY A 286 7.05 -12.66 -7.55
N GLN A 287 6.38 -11.52 -7.67
CA GLN A 287 5.19 -11.40 -8.53
C GLN A 287 5.52 -11.62 -10.00
N ARG A 288 4.61 -12.32 -10.69
CA ARG A 288 4.73 -12.69 -12.12
C ARG A 288 3.94 -11.77 -13.04
N ALA A 289 2.83 -11.26 -12.53
CA ALA A 289 1.87 -10.46 -13.27
C ALA A 289 1.46 -9.26 -12.43
N VAL A 290 0.96 -8.23 -13.09
CA VAL A 290 0.45 -7.02 -12.43
C VAL A 290 -0.56 -7.39 -11.34
N THR A 291 -0.39 -6.81 -10.15
CA THR A 291 -1.34 -6.96 -9.03
C THR A 291 -2.36 -5.81 -9.00
N ASN A 292 -3.47 -6.04 -8.30
CA ASN A 292 -4.46 -4.99 -8.04
C ASN A 292 -3.85 -3.81 -7.28
N TYR A 293 -2.93 -4.09 -6.35
CA TYR A 293 -2.13 -3.08 -5.67
C TYR A 293 -1.29 -2.24 -6.65
N GLY A 294 -0.56 -2.87 -7.58
CA GLY A 294 0.23 -2.15 -8.59
C GLY A 294 -0.61 -1.23 -9.47
N ALA A 295 -1.77 -1.72 -9.94
CA ALA A 295 -2.72 -0.90 -10.71
C ALA A 295 -3.30 0.27 -9.89
N GLN A 296 -3.51 0.06 -8.59
CA GLN A 296 -4.08 1.07 -7.72
C GLN A 296 -3.09 2.18 -7.37
N VAL A 297 -1.82 1.85 -7.14
CA VAL A 297 -0.78 2.86 -6.94
C VAL A 297 -0.56 3.67 -8.21
N GLU A 298 -0.59 3.04 -9.39
CA GLU A 298 -0.56 3.78 -10.65
C GLU A 298 -1.72 4.78 -10.77
N ARG A 299 -2.95 4.37 -10.42
CA ARG A 299 -4.09 5.30 -10.37
C ARG A 299 -3.86 6.43 -9.37
N ALA A 300 -3.31 6.12 -8.19
CA ALA A 300 -3.01 7.11 -7.18
C ALA A 300 -1.97 8.13 -7.67
N TYR A 301 -0.92 7.64 -8.35
CA TYR A 301 0.14 8.40 -9.00
C TYR A 301 -0.42 9.34 -10.08
N GLN A 302 -1.15 8.80 -11.04
CA GLN A 302 -1.70 9.57 -12.17
C GLN A 302 -2.66 10.67 -11.72
N SER A 303 -3.47 10.38 -10.70
CA SER A 303 -4.48 11.33 -10.20
C SER A 303 -4.02 12.15 -9.00
N ARG A 304 -2.78 11.96 -8.56
CA ARG A 304 -2.15 12.62 -7.40
C ARG A 304 -3.07 12.66 -6.19
N GLU A 305 -3.61 11.51 -5.78
CA GLU A 305 -4.69 11.45 -4.77
C GLU A 305 -4.30 12.07 -3.43
N TRP A 306 -3.00 12.10 -3.10
CA TRP A 306 -2.48 12.75 -1.90
C TRP A 306 -2.66 14.27 -1.87
N ASN A 307 -2.89 14.90 -3.03
CA ASN A 307 -3.16 16.35 -3.12
C ASN A 307 -4.66 16.68 -2.99
N ARG A 308 -5.53 15.67 -2.92
CA ARG A 308 -6.97 15.93 -2.77
C ARG A 308 -7.24 16.47 -1.37
N PRO A 309 -8.10 17.49 -1.24
CA PRO A 309 -8.54 17.92 0.08
C PRO A 309 -9.20 16.74 0.80
N PRO A 310 -9.05 16.63 2.14
CA PRO A 310 -9.78 15.63 2.89
C PRO A 310 -11.26 15.77 2.57
N PHE A 311 -11.95 14.63 2.38
CA PHE A 311 -13.37 14.62 2.04
C PHE A 311 -14.11 15.46 3.08
N GLN A 312 -14.48 16.68 2.69
CA GLN A 312 -15.39 17.51 3.46
C GLN A 312 -16.73 16.82 3.28
N GLY A 313 -17.05 15.91 4.20
CA GLY A 313 -18.34 15.23 4.18
C GLY A 313 -19.39 16.30 3.97
N LYS A 314 -20.07 16.26 2.81
CA LYS A 314 -21.22 17.13 2.58
C LYS A 314 -22.12 16.85 3.77
N GLY A 315 -22.19 17.81 4.69
CA GLY A 315 -22.81 17.58 6.00
C GLY A 315 -24.14 16.90 5.76
N ILE A 316 -24.36 15.74 6.38
CA ILE A 316 -25.53 14.90 6.14
C ILE A 316 -26.75 15.83 6.19
N PRO A 317 -27.39 16.12 5.04
CA PRO A 317 -28.46 17.09 5.03
C PRO A 317 -29.64 16.46 5.79
N GLY A 318 -29.96 16.99 6.98
CA GLY A 318 -31.21 16.65 7.68
C GLY A 318 -31.13 15.98 9.05
N ARG A 319 -30.22 16.40 9.94
CA ARG A 319 -30.53 16.38 11.39
C ARG A 319 -30.90 17.79 11.82
N ARG A 320 -32.17 18.15 11.65
CA ARG A 320 -32.85 19.23 12.38
C ARG A 320 -33.96 18.60 13.19
#